data_AF-A0A4E0QZS3-F1
#
_entry.id   AF-A0A4E0QZS3-F1
#
_cell.length_a   1.000
_cell.length_b   1.000
_cell.length_c   1.000
_cell.angle_alpha   90.00
_cell.angle_beta   90.00
_cell.angle_gamma   90.00
#
_symmetry.space_group_name_H-M   'P 1'
#
loop_
_entity.id
_entity.type
_entity.pdbx_description
1 polymer ?
#
loop_
_entity_poly.entity_id
_entity_poly.type
_entity_poly.pdbx_seq_one_letter_code
_entity_poly.pdbx_strand_id
1 'polypeptide(L)'
;FSLSHQEYRCRVGRVLGCISPDQLHEVENRARDLDAELTKAVGLDSEIDSLRAKLTSLEEQSERVQTAQARFQHLVEQLRPELRQSLTEANTLTTEKESIHRELKQLKKQLKEQEAAGYGRLNEEYHMLTERYEARLKAKLELIRETEQLQLEFSRREGRIAPALDGFNRLIGSIRAPGFEQIAKDCDLQIRTYQAGFDVSTDLPIVVKAALNNLDRFRCATLAAEERVASTNHATGETRAAIEKLDVVGARTQLAELQERTDKLNELLEAEDAASEAVERELSEKRQAASIRADQLRAEGASNRERLADLTMEVEKENKIRLGVEAFLEEVESKMSVVMPRIQGIQERRKLCEELWHSRVEALRSQFRRASDRIESKVERALAELDELRSTEDE
;
A
#
# COMPACT_ATOMS: atom_id res chain seq x y z
N PHE A 1 17.17 123.20 -5.47
CA PHE A 1 17.47 121.91 -4.82
C PHE A 1 16.36 120.93 -5.12
N SER A 2 16.47 120.20 -6.23
CA SER A 2 15.56 119.11 -6.58
C SER A 2 15.98 117.87 -5.80
N LEU A 3 15.41 117.67 -4.61
CA LEU A 3 15.48 116.38 -3.94
C LEU A 3 14.86 115.35 -4.88
N SER A 4 15.57 114.26 -5.15
CA SER A 4 15.03 113.18 -5.96
C SER A 4 13.77 112.64 -5.27
N HIS A 5 12.76 112.24 -6.05
CA HIS A 5 11.47 111.76 -5.55
C HIS A 5 11.63 110.61 -4.51
N GLN A 6 12.74 109.88 -4.58
CA GLN A 6 13.12 108.80 -3.68
C GLN A 6 13.61 109.32 -2.30
N GLU A 7 14.37 110.41 -2.25
CA GLU A 7 14.81 111.03 -0.99
C GLU A 7 13.66 111.65 -0.20
N TYR A 8 12.63 112.18 -0.89
CA TYR A 8 11.42 112.69 -0.25
C TYR A 8 10.61 111.57 0.41
N ARG A 9 10.44 110.42 -0.27
CA ARG A 9 9.74 109.25 0.28
C ARG A 9 10.45 108.65 1.49
N CYS A 10 11.78 108.58 1.47
CA CYS A 10 12.56 108.09 2.60
C CYS A 10 12.51 109.02 3.83
N ARG A 11 12.40 110.34 3.63
CA ARG A 11 12.24 111.31 4.74
C ARG A 11 10.85 111.29 5.37
N VAL A 12 9.79 111.17 4.56
CA VAL A 12 8.40 111.05 5.05
C VAL A 12 8.20 109.73 5.82
N GLY A 13 8.82 108.63 5.36
CA GLY A 13 8.76 107.34 6.05
C GLY A 13 9.36 107.34 7.46
N ARG A 14 10.47 108.07 7.69
CA ARG A 14 11.10 108.19 9.01
C ARG A 14 10.27 108.98 10.04
N VAL A 15 9.44 109.93 9.60
CA VAL A 15 8.63 110.77 10.50
C VAL A 15 7.30 110.10 10.86
N LEU A 16 6.75 109.26 9.97
CA LEU A 16 5.46 108.59 10.15
C LEU A 16 5.57 107.14 10.64
N GLY A 17 6.79 106.69 11.00
CA GLY A 17 7.03 105.30 11.42
C GLY A 17 6.75 104.26 10.33
N CYS A 18 6.79 104.67 9.05
CA CYS A 18 6.51 103.78 7.93
C CYS A 18 7.78 103.02 7.53
N ILE A 19 7.61 101.74 7.22
CA ILE A 19 8.67 100.78 6.84
C ILE A 19 9.47 101.31 5.64
N SER A 20 10.80 101.23 5.69
CA SER A 20 11.71 101.62 4.60
C SER A 20 11.42 100.80 3.33
N PRO A 21 11.51 101.37 2.11
CA PRO A 21 11.34 100.62 0.86
C PRO A 21 12.22 99.35 0.78
N ASP A 22 13.45 99.40 1.31
CA ASP A 22 14.36 98.26 1.33
C ASP A 22 13.90 97.17 2.33
N GLN A 23 13.37 97.59 3.49
CA GLN A 23 12.78 96.66 4.47
C GLN A 23 11.48 96.05 3.96
N LEU A 24 10.70 96.81 3.18
CA LEU A 24 9.50 96.32 2.52
C LEU A 24 9.87 95.26 1.46
N HIS A 25 10.96 95.48 0.72
CA HIS A 25 11.45 94.53 -0.27
C HIS A 25 12.04 93.26 0.36
N GLU A 26 12.73 93.36 1.50
CA GLU A 26 13.16 92.19 2.30
C GLU A 26 11.96 91.40 2.83
N VAL A 27 10.91 92.08 3.31
CA VAL A 27 9.67 91.44 3.78
C VAL A 27 8.92 90.79 2.61
N GLU A 28 8.87 91.42 1.44
CA GLU A 28 8.27 90.86 0.22
C GLU A 28 9.05 89.64 -0.28
N ASN A 29 10.39 89.66 -0.26
CA ASN A 29 11.20 88.50 -0.65
C ASN A 29 11.04 87.36 0.35
N ARG A 30 11.03 87.65 1.67
CA ARG A 30 10.70 86.65 2.70
C ARG A 30 9.29 86.10 2.53
N ALA A 31 8.31 86.93 2.18
CA ALA A 31 6.95 86.49 1.91
C ALA A 31 6.90 85.57 0.68
N ARG A 32 7.66 85.86 -0.40
CA ARG A 32 7.75 84.98 -1.58
C ARG A 32 8.48 83.68 -1.28
N ASP A 33 9.55 83.70 -0.49
CA ASP A 33 10.29 82.50 -0.09
C ASP A 33 9.41 81.62 0.82
N LEU A 34 8.67 82.22 1.75
CA LEU A 34 7.67 81.52 2.58
C LEU A 34 6.49 80.99 1.76
N ASP A 35 5.99 81.73 0.77
CA ASP A 35 4.97 81.25 -0.16
C ASP A 35 5.50 80.08 -1.02
N ALA A 36 6.77 80.11 -1.42
CA ALA A 36 7.44 79.03 -2.14
C ALA A 36 7.67 77.79 -1.26
N GLU A 37 7.94 77.97 0.03
CA GLU A 37 8.02 76.89 1.02
C GLU A 37 6.64 76.33 1.37
N LEU A 38 5.61 77.18 1.50
CA LEU A 38 4.21 76.79 1.67
C LEU A 38 3.70 75.99 0.48
N THR A 39 3.98 76.42 -0.75
CA THR A 39 3.61 75.65 -1.95
C THR A 39 4.35 74.33 -2.07
N LYS A 40 5.58 74.21 -1.57
CA LYS A 40 6.27 72.91 -1.42
C LYS A 40 5.64 72.06 -0.31
N ALA A 41 5.12 72.68 0.74
CA ALA A 41 4.47 71.99 1.86
C ALA A 41 3.02 71.54 1.57
N VAL A 42 2.34 72.13 0.58
CA VAL A 42 0.96 71.78 0.16
C VAL A 42 0.79 70.32 -0.31
N GLY A 43 1.88 69.61 -0.62
CA GLY A 43 1.86 68.18 -0.93
C GLY A 43 2.26 67.26 0.24
N LEU A 44 2.81 67.81 1.32
CA LEU A 44 3.41 66.99 2.38
C LEU A 44 2.37 66.29 3.24
N ASP A 45 1.24 66.93 3.53
CA ASP A 45 0.20 66.30 4.34
C ASP A 45 -0.49 65.14 3.59
N SER A 46 -0.72 65.31 2.28
CA SER A 46 -1.26 64.24 1.44
C SER A 46 -0.24 63.11 1.20
N GLU A 47 1.04 63.44 1.08
CA GLU A 47 2.12 62.46 1.08
C GLU A 47 2.21 61.71 2.42
N ILE A 48 2.14 62.41 3.56
CA ILE A 48 2.16 61.83 4.91
C ILE A 48 0.96 60.89 5.10
N ASP A 49 -0.24 61.30 4.71
CA ASP A 49 -1.42 60.44 4.83
C ASP A 49 -1.37 59.25 3.85
N SER A 50 -0.82 59.44 2.64
CA SER A 50 -0.56 58.33 1.72
C SER A 50 0.48 57.35 2.25
N LEU A 51 1.52 57.86 2.94
CA LEU A 51 2.56 57.06 3.55
C LEU A 51 2.03 56.34 4.79
N ARG A 52 1.15 56.96 5.58
CA ARG A 52 0.44 56.32 6.70
C ARG A 52 -0.48 55.20 6.21
N ALA A 53 -1.24 55.42 5.14
CA ALA A 53 -2.08 54.39 4.54
C ALA A 53 -1.26 53.23 3.94
N LYS A 54 -0.11 53.53 3.33
CA LYS A 54 0.85 52.49 2.88
C LYS A 54 1.45 51.74 4.07
N LEU A 55 1.77 52.45 5.15
CA LEU A 55 2.34 51.86 6.37
C LEU A 55 1.34 50.88 6.99
N THR A 56 0.09 51.28 7.20
CA THR A 56 -0.95 50.39 7.75
C THR A 56 -1.22 49.19 6.83
N SER A 57 -1.25 49.40 5.51
CA SER A 57 -1.38 48.31 4.55
C SER A 57 -0.19 47.32 4.61
N LEU A 58 1.02 47.83 4.76
CA LEU A 58 2.22 47.01 4.91
C LEU A 58 2.26 46.30 6.27
N GLU A 59 1.77 46.92 7.33
CA GLU A 59 1.62 46.31 8.66
C GLU A 59 0.62 45.15 8.60
N GLU A 60 -0.54 45.33 7.98
CA GLU A 60 -1.51 44.26 7.74
C GLU A 60 -0.94 43.13 6.87
N GLN A 61 -0.18 43.46 5.83
CA GLN A 61 0.52 42.47 5.02
C GLN A 61 1.57 41.71 5.84
N SER A 62 2.31 42.42 6.70
CA SER A 62 3.29 41.83 7.60
C SER A 62 2.62 40.86 8.57
N GLU A 63 1.49 41.21 9.17
CA GLU A 63 0.71 40.31 10.04
C GLU A 63 0.19 39.08 9.28
N ARG A 64 -0.30 39.26 8.04
CA ARG A 64 -0.71 38.13 7.19
C ARG A 64 0.46 37.21 6.85
N VAL A 65 1.63 37.77 6.58
CA VAL A 65 2.85 36.98 6.33
C VAL A 65 3.31 36.26 7.59
N GLN A 66 3.27 36.91 8.76
CA GLN A 66 3.64 36.29 10.03
C GLN A 66 2.68 35.15 10.40
N THR A 67 1.38 35.34 10.23
CA THR A 67 0.38 34.28 10.46
C THR A 67 0.52 33.13 9.45
N ALA A 68 0.79 33.42 8.18
CA ALA A 68 1.09 32.41 7.18
C ALA A 68 2.38 31.65 7.51
N GLN A 69 3.44 32.34 7.95
CA GLN A 69 4.69 31.75 8.36
C GLN A 69 4.50 30.82 9.57
N ALA A 70 3.72 31.24 10.58
CA ALA A 70 3.39 30.39 11.73
C ALA A 70 2.61 29.13 11.30
N ARG A 71 1.66 29.26 10.37
CA ARG A 71 0.94 28.12 9.80
C ARG A 71 1.87 27.17 9.05
N PHE A 72 2.78 27.69 8.22
CA PHE A 72 3.75 26.87 7.50
C PHE A 72 4.75 26.19 8.45
N GLN A 73 5.20 26.89 9.50
CA GLN A 73 6.06 26.29 10.53
C GLN A 73 5.35 25.12 11.22
N HIS A 74 4.09 25.31 11.61
CA HIS A 74 3.28 24.24 12.21
C HIS A 74 3.10 23.06 11.24
N LEU A 75 2.84 23.33 9.95
CA LEU A 75 2.70 22.29 8.94
C LEU A 75 4.02 21.52 8.73
N VAL A 76 5.15 22.21 8.75
CA VAL A 76 6.49 21.60 8.69
C VAL A 76 6.74 20.74 9.93
N GLU A 77 6.34 21.19 11.11
CA GLU A 77 6.46 20.42 12.35
C GLU A 77 5.59 19.15 12.34
N GLN A 78 4.40 19.20 11.72
CA GLN A 78 3.53 18.04 11.53
C GLN A 78 4.08 17.04 10.51
N LEU A 79 4.67 17.51 9.40
CA LEU A 79 5.20 16.63 8.34
C LEU A 79 6.55 16.00 8.70
N ARG A 80 7.34 16.62 9.58
CA ARG A 80 8.63 16.07 10.04
C ARG A 80 8.54 14.66 10.65
N PRO A 81 7.62 14.36 11.60
CA PRO A 81 7.49 13.01 12.15
C PRO A 81 7.01 12.00 11.09
N GLU A 82 6.10 12.38 10.19
CA GLU A 82 5.65 11.51 9.09
C GLU A 82 6.82 11.16 8.15
N LEU A 83 7.65 12.15 7.80
CA LEU A 83 8.85 11.92 7.01
C LEU A 83 9.85 11.00 7.72
N ARG A 84 10.02 11.15 9.05
CA ARG A 84 10.87 10.26 9.85
C ARG A 84 10.33 8.84 9.89
N GLN A 85 9.02 8.66 10.06
CA GLN A 85 8.37 7.35 10.02
C GLN A 85 8.55 6.68 8.65
N SER A 86 8.28 7.41 7.57
CA SER A 86 8.48 6.92 6.22
C SER A 86 9.96 6.56 5.95
N LEU A 87 10.91 7.33 6.47
CA LEU A 87 12.33 7.00 6.37
C LEU A 87 12.68 5.72 7.15
N THR A 88 12.11 5.52 8.34
CA THR A 88 12.33 4.29 9.11
C THR A 88 11.72 3.07 8.42
N GLU A 89 10.52 3.20 7.85
CA GLU A 89 9.86 2.14 7.07
C GLU A 89 10.66 1.81 5.80
N ALA A 90 11.17 2.82 5.11
CA ALA A 90 12.04 2.61 3.95
C ALA A 90 13.32 1.86 4.35
N ASN A 91 13.92 2.19 5.50
CA ASN A 91 15.10 1.49 6.00
C ASN A 91 14.80 0.06 6.47
N THR A 92 13.64 -0.22 7.05
CA THR A 92 13.28 -1.61 7.38
C THR A 92 13.09 -2.43 6.11
N LEU A 93 12.39 -1.89 5.12
CA LEU A 93 12.19 -2.55 3.82
C LEU A 93 13.52 -2.82 3.08
N THR A 94 14.51 -1.91 3.16
CA THR A 94 15.82 -2.17 2.57
C THR A 94 16.55 -3.29 3.30
N THR A 95 16.50 -3.34 4.63
CA THR A 95 17.11 -4.43 5.40
C THR A 95 16.45 -5.78 5.15
N GLU A 96 15.12 -5.83 5.03
CA GLU A 96 14.36 -7.04 4.67
C GLU A 96 14.69 -7.51 3.25
N LYS A 97 14.80 -6.57 2.30
CA LYS A 97 15.22 -6.90 0.93
C LYS A 97 16.61 -7.53 0.91
N GLU A 98 17.54 -7.02 1.72
CA GLU A 98 18.88 -7.58 1.83
C GLU A 98 18.89 -8.97 2.49
N SER A 99 18.06 -9.22 3.52
CA SER A 99 17.96 -10.54 4.14
C SER A 99 17.40 -11.57 3.18
N ILE A 100 16.30 -11.24 2.48
CA ILE A 100 15.70 -12.10 1.44
C ILE A 100 16.73 -12.39 0.33
N HIS A 101 17.53 -11.41 -0.07
CA HIS A 101 18.56 -11.63 -1.09
C HIS A 101 19.64 -12.61 -0.62
N ARG A 102 20.04 -12.56 0.66
CA ARG A 102 20.99 -13.50 1.25
C ARG A 102 20.41 -14.91 1.33
N GLU A 103 19.16 -15.05 1.76
CA GLU A 103 18.44 -16.32 1.83
C GLU A 103 18.30 -16.95 0.43
N LEU A 104 17.89 -16.18 -0.58
CA LEU A 104 17.81 -16.66 -1.96
C LEU A 104 19.16 -17.12 -2.50
N LYS A 105 20.26 -16.45 -2.12
CA LYS A 105 21.61 -16.86 -2.51
C LYS A 105 22.00 -18.18 -1.83
N GLN A 106 21.61 -18.38 -0.59
CA GLN A 106 21.84 -19.63 0.15
C GLN A 106 21.01 -20.78 -0.42
N LEU A 107 19.72 -20.58 -0.68
CA LEU A 107 18.85 -21.58 -1.32
C LEU A 107 19.37 -21.98 -2.70
N LYS A 108 19.80 -21.01 -3.53
CA LYS A 108 20.44 -21.32 -4.83
C LYS A 108 21.72 -22.14 -4.68
N LYS A 109 22.48 -21.93 -3.61
CA LYS A 109 23.69 -22.72 -3.33
C LYS A 109 23.31 -24.15 -2.93
N GLN A 110 22.34 -24.32 -2.03
CA GLN A 110 21.83 -25.63 -1.62
C GLN A 110 21.24 -26.41 -2.81
N LEU A 111 20.49 -25.75 -3.69
CA LEU A 111 19.96 -26.38 -4.91
C LEU A 111 21.09 -26.88 -5.80
N LYS A 112 22.14 -26.08 -6.02
CA LYS A 112 23.33 -26.50 -6.77
C LYS A 112 24.09 -27.64 -6.08
N GLU A 113 24.14 -27.65 -4.76
CA GLU A 113 24.74 -28.74 -3.98
C GLU A 113 23.93 -30.04 -4.13
N GLN A 114 22.59 -29.97 -4.16
CA GLN A 114 21.72 -31.12 -4.43
C GLN A 114 21.83 -31.62 -5.88
N GLU A 115 21.89 -30.71 -6.86
CA GLU A 115 22.16 -31.04 -8.26
C GLU A 115 23.53 -31.74 -8.41
N ALA A 116 24.57 -31.19 -7.75
CA ALA A 116 25.91 -31.77 -7.75
C ALA A 116 25.98 -33.12 -7.01
N ALA A 117 25.18 -33.29 -5.95
CA ALA A 117 25.03 -34.56 -5.23
C ALA A 117 24.29 -35.63 -6.06
N GLY A 118 23.75 -35.27 -7.23
CA GLY A 118 23.22 -36.22 -8.19
C GLY A 118 21.81 -36.73 -7.88
N TYR A 119 21.06 -36.06 -6.99
CA TYR A 119 19.67 -36.42 -6.68
C TYR A 119 18.77 -36.46 -7.92
N GLY A 120 19.04 -35.63 -8.94
CA GLY A 120 18.35 -35.70 -10.23
C GLY A 120 18.55 -37.05 -10.94
N ARG A 121 19.78 -37.58 -10.96
CA ARG A 121 20.08 -38.89 -11.53
C ARG A 121 19.47 -40.03 -10.73
N LEU A 122 19.49 -39.91 -9.40
CA LEU A 122 18.86 -40.89 -8.52
C LEU A 122 17.34 -40.96 -8.74
N ASN A 123 16.69 -39.81 -8.98
CA ASN A 123 15.26 -39.76 -9.27
C ASN A 123 14.93 -40.39 -10.63
N GLU A 124 15.74 -40.14 -11.66
CA GLU A 124 15.65 -40.81 -12.96
C GLU A 124 15.84 -42.33 -12.83
N GLU A 125 16.85 -42.77 -12.07
CA GLU A 125 17.09 -44.19 -11.79
C GLU A 125 15.92 -44.84 -11.05
N TYR A 126 15.31 -44.15 -10.08
CA TYR A 126 14.14 -44.62 -9.36
C TYR A 126 12.92 -44.77 -10.30
N HIS A 127 12.68 -43.81 -11.18
CA HIS A 127 11.62 -43.91 -12.19
C HIS A 127 11.85 -45.10 -13.13
N MET A 128 13.07 -45.24 -13.66
CA MET A 128 13.43 -46.39 -14.52
C MET A 128 13.28 -47.74 -13.79
N LEU A 129 13.58 -47.80 -12.49
CA LEU A 129 13.40 -49.02 -11.69
C LEU A 129 11.92 -49.35 -11.50
N THR A 130 11.08 -48.34 -11.27
CA THR A 130 9.64 -48.48 -11.10
C THR A 130 8.99 -49.02 -12.38
N GLU A 131 9.35 -48.46 -13.54
CA GLU A 131 8.88 -48.95 -14.85
C GLU A 131 9.28 -50.41 -15.10
N ARG A 132 10.52 -50.78 -14.76
CA ARG A 132 11.00 -52.17 -14.87
C ARG A 132 10.25 -53.11 -13.92
N TYR A 133 9.94 -52.65 -12.71
CA TYR A 133 9.17 -53.44 -11.74
C TYR A 133 7.75 -53.71 -12.27
N GLU A 134 7.08 -52.69 -12.78
CA GLU A 134 5.75 -52.83 -13.38
C GLU A 134 5.75 -53.75 -14.59
N ALA A 135 6.76 -53.66 -15.46
CA ALA A 135 6.91 -54.55 -16.60
C ALA A 135 7.08 -56.02 -16.17
N ARG A 136 7.90 -56.28 -15.14
CA ARG A 136 8.07 -57.63 -14.57
C ARG A 136 6.80 -58.14 -13.91
N LEU A 137 6.05 -57.27 -13.24
CA LEU A 137 4.77 -57.64 -12.62
C LEU A 137 3.75 -58.05 -13.70
N LYS A 138 3.66 -57.31 -14.80
CA LYS A 138 2.81 -57.65 -15.95
C LYS A 138 3.19 -59.00 -16.56
N ALA A 139 4.48 -59.22 -16.84
CA ALA A 139 4.96 -60.50 -17.36
C ALA A 139 4.68 -61.69 -16.42
N LYS A 140 4.82 -61.50 -15.10
CA LYS A 140 4.45 -62.52 -14.11
C LYS A 140 2.97 -62.86 -14.17
N LEU A 141 2.10 -61.86 -14.27
CA LEU A 141 0.65 -62.07 -14.35
C LEU A 141 0.24 -62.78 -15.66
N GLU A 142 0.90 -62.49 -16.77
CA GLU A 142 0.70 -63.18 -18.04
C GLU A 142 1.07 -64.67 -17.94
N LEU A 143 2.25 -64.98 -17.38
CA LEU A 143 2.67 -66.37 -17.14
C LEU A 143 1.71 -67.13 -16.23
N ILE A 144 1.17 -66.50 -15.18
CA ILE A 144 0.16 -67.13 -14.32
C ILE A 144 -1.07 -67.51 -15.14
N ARG A 145 -1.59 -66.59 -15.98
CA ARG A 145 -2.74 -66.89 -16.84
C ARG A 145 -2.48 -68.03 -17.82
N GLU A 146 -1.28 -68.07 -18.43
CA GLU A 146 -0.89 -69.17 -19.32
C GLU A 146 -0.85 -70.51 -18.58
N THR A 147 -0.30 -70.55 -17.36
CA THR A 147 -0.26 -71.77 -16.56
C THR A 147 -1.65 -72.26 -16.15
N GLU A 148 -2.56 -71.35 -15.79
CA GLU A 148 -3.96 -71.68 -15.49
C GLU A 148 -4.69 -72.23 -16.72
N GLN A 149 -4.46 -71.63 -17.90
CA GLN A 149 -5.02 -72.13 -19.16
C GLN A 149 -4.52 -73.55 -19.49
N LEU A 150 -3.21 -73.79 -19.36
CA LEU A 150 -2.64 -75.12 -19.59
C LEU A 150 -3.19 -76.16 -18.60
N GLN A 151 -3.34 -75.81 -17.31
CA GLN A 151 -3.94 -76.70 -16.32
C GLN A 151 -5.39 -77.07 -16.65
N LEU A 152 -6.18 -76.10 -17.15
CA LEU A 152 -7.54 -76.36 -17.62
C LEU A 152 -7.55 -77.28 -18.84
N GLU A 153 -6.60 -77.12 -19.77
CA GLU A 153 -6.46 -78.01 -20.94
C GLU A 153 -6.06 -79.43 -20.55
N PHE A 154 -5.13 -79.59 -19.61
CA PHE A 154 -4.76 -80.91 -19.07
C PHE A 154 -5.96 -81.60 -18.42
N SER A 155 -6.68 -80.89 -17.56
CA SER A 155 -7.89 -81.41 -16.89
C SER A 155 -8.96 -81.83 -17.90
N ARG A 156 -9.14 -81.06 -18.99
CA ARG A 156 -10.07 -81.41 -20.09
C ARG A 156 -9.64 -82.65 -20.86
N ARG A 157 -8.33 -82.89 -21.02
CA ARG A 157 -7.80 -84.09 -21.70
C ARG A 157 -7.90 -85.33 -20.83
N GLU A 158 -7.56 -85.24 -19.54
CA GLU A 158 -7.73 -86.34 -18.58
C GLU A 158 -9.20 -86.78 -18.47
N GLY A 159 -10.13 -85.83 -18.43
CA GLY A 159 -11.57 -86.09 -18.43
C GLY A 159 -12.10 -86.79 -19.69
N ARG A 160 -11.33 -86.86 -20.80
CA ARG A 160 -11.68 -87.63 -22.01
C ARG A 160 -11.00 -88.99 -22.08
N ILE A 161 -9.79 -89.10 -21.53
CA ILE A 161 -9.02 -90.34 -21.55
C ILE A 161 -9.65 -91.41 -20.65
N ALA A 162 -10.08 -91.03 -19.44
CA ALA A 162 -10.71 -91.98 -18.51
C ALA A 162 -12.04 -92.58 -19.04
N PRO A 163 -13.00 -91.79 -19.57
CA PRO A 163 -14.20 -92.37 -20.18
C PRO A 163 -13.96 -93.16 -21.45
N ALA A 164 -12.92 -92.83 -22.23
CA ALA A 164 -12.55 -93.59 -23.43
C ALA A 164 -11.95 -94.96 -23.08
N LEU A 165 -11.14 -95.03 -22.02
CA LEU A 165 -10.63 -96.29 -21.45
C LEU A 165 -11.77 -97.14 -20.86
N ASP A 166 -12.71 -96.53 -20.14
CA ASP A 166 -13.88 -97.22 -19.63
C ASP A 166 -14.81 -97.70 -20.76
N GLY A 167 -14.99 -96.89 -21.79
CA GLY A 167 -15.76 -97.25 -22.99
C GLY A 167 -15.13 -98.41 -23.76
N PHE A 168 -13.81 -98.41 -23.91
CA PHE A 168 -13.05 -99.52 -24.49
C PHE A 168 -13.20 -100.80 -23.67
N ASN A 169 -13.07 -100.72 -22.33
CA ASN A 169 -13.24 -101.86 -21.44
C ASN A 169 -14.69 -102.40 -21.44
N ARG A 170 -15.71 -101.52 -21.53
CA ARG A 170 -17.12 -101.92 -21.68
C ARG A 170 -17.42 -102.59 -23.01
N LEU A 171 -16.86 -102.08 -24.12
CA LEU A 171 -17.00 -102.67 -25.47
C LEU A 171 -16.45 -104.10 -25.50
N ILE A 172 -15.29 -104.31 -24.88
CA ILE A 172 -14.69 -105.65 -24.73
C ILE A 172 -15.59 -106.57 -23.90
N GLY A 173 -16.16 -106.05 -22.80
CA GLY A 173 -17.13 -106.78 -21.97
C GLY A 173 -18.36 -107.24 -22.76
N SER A 174 -18.91 -106.40 -23.65
CA SER A 174 -20.08 -106.75 -24.47
C SER A 174 -19.76 -107.74 -25.60
N ILE A 175 -18.54 -107.73 -26.15
CA ILE A 175 -18.11 -108.65 -27.20
C ILE A 175 -17.82 -110.06 -26.63
N ARG A 176 -17.55 -110.18 -25.32
CA ARG A 176 -17.40 -111.48 -24.63
C ARG A 176 -18.71 -112.12 -24.18
N ALA A 177 -19.87 -111.59 -24.58
CA ALA A 177 -21.15 -112.26 -24.39
C ALA A 177 -21.17 -113.61 -25.16
N PRO A 178 -21.93 -114.63 -24.69
CA PRO A 178 -21.78 -116.05 -25.09
C PRO A 178 -22.10 -116.38 -26.56
N GLY A 179 -22.39 -115.39 -27.42
CA GLY A 179 -22.55 -115.56 -28.87
C GLY A 179 -21.34 -115.15 -29.72
N PHE A 180 -20.39 -114.37 -29.18
CA PHE A 180 -19.22 -113.85 -29.92
C PHE A 180 -17.88 -114.28 -29.30
N GLU A 181 -17.95 -115.25 -28.40
CA GLU A 181 -16.83 -115.68 -27.54
C GLU A 181 -15.68 -116.31 -28.33
N GLN A 182 -15.95 -116.92 -29.49
CA GLN A 182 -14.93 -117.42 -30.41
C GLN A 182 -14.22 -116.30 -31.17
N ILE A 183 -14.94 -115.26 -31.63
CA ILE A 183 -14.32 -114.09 -32.30
C ILE A 183 -13.47 -113.28 -31.31
N ALA A 184 -13.92 -113.15 -30.06
CA ALA A 184 -13.15 -112.52 -29.00
C ALA A 184 -11.85 -113.28 -28.65
N LYS A 185 -11.87 -114.61 -28.77
CA LYS A 185 -10.70 -115.49 -28.57
C LYS A 185 -9.76 -115.48 -29.79
N ASP A 186 -10.29 -115.39 -31.01
CA ASP A 186 -9.50 -115.40 -32.25
C ASP A 186 -8.81 -114.05 -32.54
N CYS A 187 -9.38 -112.93 -32.08
CA CYS A 187 -8.78 -111.58 -32.22
C CYS A 187 -7.97 -111.12 -31.00
N ASP A 188 -7.81 -111.97 -29.99
CA ASP A 188 -7.05 -111.72 -28.75
C ASP A 188 -7.41 -110.40 -28.04
N LEU A 189 -8.70 -110.10 -27.98
CA LEU A 189 -9.24 -108.91 -27.32
C LEU A 189 -9.39 -109.17 -25.81
N GLN A 190 -8.44 -108.66 -25.04
CA GLN A 190 -8.38 -108.76 -23.59
C GLN A 190 -8.80 -107.46 -22.92
N ILE A 191 -9.53 -107.52 -21.79
CA ILE A 191 -9.54 -106.38 -20.86
C ILE A 191 -8.09 -106.20 -20.46
N ARG A 192 -7.46 -105.14 -20.95
CA ARG A 192 -6.04 -104.93 -20.74
C ARG A 192 -5.84 -104.38 -19.33
N THR A 193 -5.59 -105.30 -18.41
CA THR A 193 -4.47 -105.13 -17.47
C THR A 193 -3.32 -106.02 -17.96
N TYR A 194 -2.09 -105.63 -17.64
CA TYR A 194 -0.88 -106.20 -18.22
C TYR A 194 -0.86 -107.75 -18.13
N GLN A 195 -0.66 -108.41 -19.28
CA GLN A 195 -0.31 -109.85 -19.47
C GLN A 195 -1.51 -110.82 -19.46
N ALA A 196 -1.70 -111.77 -20.39
CA ALA A 196 -0.93 -112.22 -21.55
C ALA A 196 -1.80 -113.22 -22.38
N GLY A 197 -1.36 -113.53 -23.59
CA GLY A 197 -1.66 -114.74 -24.36
C GLY A 197 -0.50 -114.93 -25.34
N PHE A 198 0.34 -115.94 -25.13
CA PHE A 198 1.65 -116.00 -25.77
C PHE A 198 2.04 -117.44 -26.13
N ASP A 199 2.35 -117.71 -27.40
CA ASP A 199 2.68 -119.05 -27.91
C ASP A 199 4.20 -119.34 -27.82
N VAL A 200 4.56 -120.36 -27.06
CA VAL A 200 5.93 -120.59 -26.58
C VAL A 200 6.88 -121.12 -27.68
N SER A 201 6.37 -121.67 -28.78
CA SER A 201 7.21 -122.31 -29.80
C SER A 201 7.59 -121.41 -30.98
N THR A 202 6.69 -120.53 -31.39
CA THR A 202 6.89 -119.57 -32.50
C THR A 202 7.09 -118.14 -32.01
N ASP A 203 6.39 -117.76 -30.93
CA ASP A 203 6.41 -116.38 -30.48
C ASP A 203 7.53 -116.15 -29.45
N LEU A 204 8.00 -117.18 -28.71
CA LEU A 204 9.10 -117.09 -27.71
C LEU A 204 10.36 -116.43 -28.27
N PRO A 205 10.91 -116.84 -29.44
CA PRO A 205 12.08 -116.16 -29.99
C PRO A 205 11.77 -114.72 -30.45
N ILE A 206 10.56 -114.46 -30.96
CA ILE A 206 10.14 -113.15 -31.46
C ILE A 206 9.95 -112.17 -30.30
N VAL A 207 9.32 -112.60 -29.21
CA VAL A 207 9.12 -111.80 -28.01
C VAL A 207 10.35 -111.77 -27.13
N VAL A 208 11.22 -112.77 -27.09
CA VAL A 208 12.54 -112.62 -26.46
C VAL A 208 13.35 -111.55 -27.21
N LYS A 209 13.35 -111.57 -28.55
CA LYS A 209 14.02 -110.53 -29.36
C LYS A 209 13.37 -109.15 -29.21
N ALA A 210 12.04 -109.08 -29.19
CA ALA A 210 11.33 -107.83 -28.97
C ALA A 210 11.49 -107.32 -27.52
N ALA A 211 11.52 -108.22 -26.53
CA ALA A 211 11.75 -107.89 -25.13
C ALA A 211 13.17 -107.41 -24.90
N LEU A 212 14.19 -108.02 -25.53
CA LEU A 212 15.56 -107.54 -25.49
C LEU A 212 15.68 -106.16 -26.16
N ASN A 213 15.12 -105.98 -27.35
CA ASN A 213 15.09 -104.67 -28.01
C ASN A 213 14.34 -103.60 -27.19
N ASN A 214 13.24 -103.98 -26.54
CA ASN A 214 12.51 -103.08 -25.65
C ASN A 214 13.28 -102.79 -24.37
N LEU A 215 13.97 -103.79 -23.81
CA LEU A 215 14.81 -103.64 -22.62
C LEU A 215 16.00 -102.74 -22.89
N ASP A 216 16.61 -102.83 -24.08
CA ASP A 216 17.65 -101.90 -24.51
C ASP A 216 17.10 -100.49 -24.73
N ARG A 217 15.91 -100.35 -25.32
CA ARG A 217 15.23 -99.04 -25.44
C ARG A 217 14.85 -98.45 -24.08
N PHE A 218 14.38 -99.27 -23.14
CA PHE A 218 14.09 -98.85 -21.78
C PHE A 218 15.37 -98.44 -21.06
N ARG A 219 16.47 -99.20 -21.19
CA ARG A 219 17.78 -98.84 -20.64
C ARG A 219 18.30 -97.52 -21.19
N CYS A 220 18.21 -97.31 -22.50
CA CYS A 220 18.58 -96.03 -23.10
C CYS A 220 17.67 -94.88 -22.62
N ALA A 221 16.37 -95.12 -22.47
CA ALA A 221 15.44 -94.12 -21.95
C ALA A 221 15.68 -93.80 -20.48
N THR A 222 16.02 -94.79 -19.64
CA THR A 222 16.36 -94.59 -18.24
C THR A 222 17.70 -93.86 -18.10
N LEU A 223 18.73 -94.23 -18.86
CA LEU A 223 20.01 -93.51 -18.85
C LEU A 223 19.84 -92.06 -19.31
N ALA A 224 19.07 -91.80 -20.37
CA ALA A 224 18.77 -90.45 -20.82
C ALA A 224 17.88 -89.65 -19.84
N ALA A 225 17.11 -90.33 -18.98
CA ALA A 225 16.38 -89.68 -17.88
C ALA A 225 17.31 -89.37 -16.71
N GLU A 226 18.21 -90.29 -16.34
CA GLU A 226 19.23 -90.10 -15.31
C GLU A 226 20.18 -88.95 -15.65
N GLU A 227 20.66 -88.85 -16.90
CA GLU A 227 21.47 -87.73 -17.38
C GLU A 227 20.72 -86.39 -17.33
N ARG A 228 19.42 -86.40 -17.68
CA ARG A 228 18.56 -85.21 -17.55
C ARG A 228 18.37 -84.80 -16.09
N VAL A 229 18.22 -85.74 -15.17
CA VAL A 229 18.12 -85.44 -13.73
C VAL A 229 19.45 -84.94 -13.17
N ALA A 230 20.58 -85.51 -13.60
CA ALA A 230 21.90 -85.06 -13.18
C ALA A 230 22.19 -83.62 -13.65
N SER A 231 21.87 -83.30 -14.91
CA SER A 231 22.07 -81.95 -15.47
C SER A 231 21.15 -80.91 -14.83
N THR A 232 19.88 -81.22 -14.56
CA THR A 232 18.98 -80.30 -13.85
C THR A 232 19.39 -80.10 -12.39
N ASN A 233 19.88 -81.15 -11.72
CA ASN A 233 20.44 -81.03 -10.36
C ASN A 233 21.71 -80.15 -10.34
N HIS A 234 22.55 -80.23 -11.36
CA HIS A 234 23.72 -79.37 -11.47
C HIS A 234 23.33 -77.90 -11.68
N ALA A 235 22.44 -77.61 -12.63
CA ALA A 235 21.96 -76.25 -12.90
C ALA A 235 21.21 -75.64 -11.70
N THR A 236 20.46 -76.45 -10.95
CA THR A 236 19.81 -76.00 -9.70
C THR A 236 20.84 -75.72 -8.59
N GLY A 237 21.93 -76.48 -8.51
CA GLY A 237 23.06 -76.19 -7.62
C GLY A 237 23.75 -74.86 -7.94
N GLU A 238 24.04 -74.60 -9.22
CA GLU A 238 24.68 -73.35 -9.67
C GLU A 238 23.80 -72.12 -9.41
N THR A 239 22.50 -72.22 -9.73
CA THR A 239 21.55 -71.13 -9.47
C THR A 239 21.39 -70.86 -7.97
N ARG A 240 21.37 -71.90 -7.13
CA ARG A 240 21.35 -71.73 -5.67
C ARG A 240 22.61 -71.04 -5.16
N ALA A 241 23.79 -71.43 -5.63
CA ALA A 241 25.05 -70.77 -5.25
C ALA A 241 25.12 -69.31 -5.73
N ALA A 242 24.53 -68.99 -6.90
CA ALA A 242 24.42 -67.62 -7.38
C ALA A 242 23.45 -66.78 -6.54
N ILE A 243 22.34 -67.38 -6.08
CA ILE A 243 21.38 -66.74 -5.16
C ILE A 243 22.02 -66.50 -3.79
N GLU A 244 22.79 -67.46 -3.26
CA GLU A 244 23.51 -67.30 -1.98
C GLU A 244 24.63 -66.23 -2.06
N LYS A 245 25.18 -65.98 -3.26
CA LYS A 245 26.12 -64.87 -3.50
C LYS A 245 25.44 -63.50 -3.60
N LEU A 246 24.15 -63.44 -3.89
CA LEU A 246 23.40 -62.19 -3.82
C LEU A 246 23.15 -61.90 -2.34
N ASP A 247 23.72 -60.81 -1.84
CA ASP A 247 23.61 -60.38 -0.45
C ASP A 247 22.20 -59.82 -0.15
N VAL A 248 21.21 -60.72 -0.13
CA VAL A 248 19.81 -60.42 0.14
C VAL A 248 19.64 -59.86 1.56
N VAL A 249 20.53 -60.22 2.49
CA VAL A 249 20.51 -59.72 3.86
C VAL A 249 20.99 -58.27 3.91
N GLY A 250 22.07 -57.94 3.20
CA GLY A 250 22.53 -56.56 3.01
C GLY A 250 21.48 -55.66 2.34
N ALA A 251 20.81 -56.16 1.30
CA ALA A 251 19.73 -55.41 0.66
C ALA A 251 18.53 -55.17 1.59
N ARG A 252 18.17 -56.15 2.43
CA ARG A 252 17.06 -56.00 3.40
C ARG A 252 17.38 -55.03 4.53
N THR A 253 18.62 -55.01 5.01
CA THR A 253 19.05 -54.07 6.05
C THR A 253 19.08 -52.63 5.52
N GLN A 254 19.59 -52.42 4.31
CA GLN A 254 19.53 -51.10 3.65
C GLN A 254 18.08 -50.63 3.41
N LEU A 255 17.18 -51.54 3.04
CA LEU A 255 15.77 -51.21 2.85
C LEU A 255 15.10 -50.77 4.16
N ALA A 256 15.42 -51.43 5.28
CA ALA A 256 14.93 -51.04 6.60
C ALA A 256 15.49 -49.67 7.04
N GLU A 257 16.78 -49.40 6.82
CA GLU A 257 17.39 -48.10 7.13
C GLU A 257 16.78 -46.96 6.29
N LEU A 258 16.51 -47.23 5.01
CA LEU A 258 15.86 -46.25 4.13
C LEU A 258 14.40 -46.01 4.55
N GLN A 259 13.65 -47.06 4.93
CA GLN A 259 12.30 -46.89 5.47
C GLN A 259 12.29 -46.00 6.72
N GLU A 260 13.17 -46.25 7.69
CA GLU A 260 13.28 -45.43 8.90
C GLU A 260 13.61 -43.96 8.59
N ARG A 261 14.49 -43.71 7.60
CA ARG A 261 14.79 -42.34 7.15
C ARG A 261 13.60 -41.68 6.45
N THR A 262 12.82 -42.45 5.70
CA THR A 262 11.64 -41.95 4.99
C THR A 262 10.56 -41.54 5.98
N ASP A 263 10.34 -42.37 7.02
CA ASP A 263 9.38 -42.08 8.08
C ASP A 263 9.77 -40.81 8.84
N LYS A 264 11.05 -40.66 9.19
CA LYS A 264 11.57 -39.42 9.82
C LYS A 264 11.39 -38.18 8.95
N LEU A 265 11.57 -38.29 7.62
CA LEU A 265 11.35 -37.17 6.71
C LEU A 265 9.87 -36.81 6.60
N ASN A 266 8.97 -37.80 6.62
CA ASN A 266 7.53 -37.55 6.62
C ASN A 266 7.09 -36.83 7.89
N GLU A 267 7.59 -37.23 9.07
CA GLU A 267 7.30 -36.52 10.33
C GLU A 267 7.76 -35.05 10.31
N LEU A 268 8.94 -34.79 9.73
CA LEU A 268 9.44 -33.42 9.56
C LEU A 268 8.59 -32.61 8.58
N LEU A 269 8.15 -33.23 7.48
CA LEU A 269 7.29 -32.59 6.49
C LEU A 269 5.94 -32.20 7.11
N GLU A 270 5.30 -33.11 7.85
CA GLU A 270 4.04 -32.83 8.55
C GLU A 270 4.17 -31.69 9.57
N ALA A 271 5.31 -31.63 10.28
CA ALA A 271 5.59 -30.54 11.21
C ALA A 271 5.77 -29.18 10.49
N GLU A 272 6.40 -29.18 9.32
CA GLU A 272 6.61 -27.96 8.53
C GLU A 272 5.33 -27.48 7.84
N ASP A 273 4.48 -28.40 7.39
CA ASP A 273 3.13 -28.11 6.89
C ASP A 273 2.27 -27.48 8.00
N ALA A 274 2.28 -28.05 9.20
CA ALA A 274 1.54 -27.50 10.35
C ALA A 274 2.04 -26.10 10.75
N ALA A 275 3.36 -25.88 10.72
CA ALA A 275 3.95 -24.56 10.98
C ALA A 275 3.55 -23.54 9.90
N SER A 276 3.55 -23.95 8.62
CA SER A 276 3.14 -23.11 7.50
C SER A 276 1.68 -22.70 7.59
N GLU A 277 0.79 -23.64 7.92
CA GLU A 277 -0.62 -23.34 8.14
C GLU A 277 -0.84 -22.36 9.31
N ALA A 278 -0.06 -22.48 10.39
CA ALA A 278 -0.15 -21.55 11.51
C ALA A 278 0.24 -20.12 11.10
N VAL A 279 1.32 -19.97 10.31
CA VAL A 279 1.75 -18.68 9.76
C VAL A 279 0.71 -18.11 8.80
N GLU A 280 0.10 -18.93 7.94
CA GLU A 280 -0.97 -18.47 7.04
C GLU A 280 -2.20 -17.96 7.80
N ARG A 281 -2.60 -18.66 8.89
CA ARG A 281 -3.68 -18.22 9.77
C ARG A 281 -3.36 -16.85 10.39
N GLU A 282 -2.17 -16.67 10.96
CA GLU A 282 -1.76 -15.38 11.53
C GLU A 282 -1.73 -14.25 10.48
N LEU A 283 -1.26 -14.53 9.27
CA LEU A 283 -1.25 -13.56 8.17
C LEU A 283 -2.68 -13.20 7.74
N SER A 284 -3.59 -14.16 7.73
CA SER A 284 -5.00 -13.92 7.40
C SER A 284 -5.68 -13.02 8.44
N GLU A 285 -5.41 -13.24 9.73
CA GLU A 285 -5.91 -12.41 10.83
C GLU A 285 -5.34 -10.99 10.75
N LYS A 286 -4.03 -10.84 10.52
CA LYS A 286 -3.37 -9.53 10.33
C LYS A 286 -3.95 -8.78 9.13
N ARG A 287 -4.22 -9.47 8.01
CA ARG A 287 -4.86 -8.87 6.83
C ARG A 287 -6.28 -8.41 7.13
N GLN A 288 -7.06 -9.20 7.86
CA GLN A 288 -8.42 -8.83 8.24
C GLN A 288 -8.43 -7.62 9.18
N ALA A 289 -7.54 -7.58 10.19
CA ALA A 289 -7.38 -6.44 11.08
C ALA A 289 -6.95 -5.16 10.32
N ALA A 290 -6.01 -5.29 9.38
CA ALA A 290 -5.59 -4.18 8.53
C ALA A 290 -6.73 -3.68 7.63
N SER A 291 -7.56 -4.58 7.07
CA SER A 291 -8.74 -4.21 6.30
C SER A 291 -9.74 -3.41 7.13
N ILE A 292 -10.07 -3.89 8.34
CA ILE A 292 -10.98 -3.19 9.25
C ILE A 292 -10.45 -1.79 9.59
N ARG A 293 -9.14 -1.66 9.86
CA ARG A 293 -8.51 -0.37 10.13
C ARG A 293 -8.56 0.56 8.91
N ALA A 294 -8.36 0.04 7.71
CA ALA A 294 -8.48 0.83 6.48
C ALA A 294 -9.91 1.32 6.25
N ASP A 295 -10.91 0.51 6.55
CA ASP A 295 -12.32 0.90 6.46
C ASP A 295 -12.68 1.98 7.49
N GLN A 296 -12.17 1.87 8.73
CA GLN A 296 -12.30 2.91 9.76
C GLN A 296 -11.69 4.25 9.32
N LEU A 297 -10.45 4.23 8.81
CA LEU A 297 -9.78 5.43 8.31
C LEU A 297 -10.51 6.05 7.11
N ARG A 298 -11.13 5.24 6.24
CA ARG A 298 -11.97 5.76 5.16
C ARG A 298 -13.23 6.43 5.69
N ALA A 299 -13.87 5.86 6.71
CA ALA A 299 -15.04 6.46 7.35
C ALA A 299 -14.70 7.78 8.04
N GLU A 300 -13.60 7.83 8.80
CA GLU A 300 -13.07 9.06 9.40
C GLU A 300 -12.73 10.11 8.32
N GLY A 301 -12.08 9.68 7.24
CA GLY A 301 -11.76 10.54 6.10
C GLY A 301 -12.99 11.07 5.35
N ALA A 302 -14.12 10.36 5.37
CA ALA A 302 -15.39 10.83 4.83
C ALA A 302 -16.03 11.87 5.77
N SER A 303 -16.07 11.58 7.08
CA SER A 303 -16.59 12.51 8.09
C SER A 303 -15.81 13.82 8.14
N ASN A 304 -14.48 13.76 8.04
CA ASN A 304 -13.65 14.96 7.99
C ASN A 304 -13.88 15.78 6.71
N ARG A 305 -14.16 15.13 5.57
CA ARG A 305 -14.51 15.81 4.31
C ARG A 305 -15.85 16.52 4.41
N GLU A 306 -16.84 15.90 5.04
CA GLU A 306 -18.14 16.51 5.32
C GLU A 306 -17.97 17.74 6.23
N ARG A 307 -17.22 17.59 7.33
CA ARG A 307 -16.93 18.71 8.24
C ARG A 307 -16.17 19.85 7.58
N LEU A 308 -15.25 19.55 6.66
CA LEU A 308 -14.57 20.57 5.86
C LEU A 308 -15.55 21.32 4.94
N ALA A 309 -16.51 20.61 4.33
CA ALA A 309 -17.54 21.25 3.51
C ALA A 309 -18.41 22.20 4.36
N ASP A 310 -18.82 21.78 5.56
CA ASP A 310 -19.59 22.61 6.50
C ASP A 310 -18.82 23.88 6.89
N LEU A 311 -17.56 23.73 7.31
CA LEU A 311 -16.69 24.86 7.65
C LEU A 311 -16.48 25.81 6.46
N THR A 312 -16.37 25.26 5.24
CA THR A 312 -16.25 26.09 4.03
C THR A 312 -17.52 26.90 3.80
N MET A 313 -18.70 26.31 4.00
CA MET A 313 -19.96 27.03 3.94
C MET A 313 -20.08 28.10 5.03
N GLU A 314 -19.59 27.86 6.24
CA GLU A 314 -19.55 28.86 7.32
C GLU A 314 -18.64 30.04 6.94
N VAL A 315 -17.45 29.78 6.43
CA VAL A 315 -16.53 30.83 5.94
C VAL A 315 -17.14 31.64 4.80
N GLU A 316 -17.87 31.01 3.87
CA GLU A 316 -18.60 31.72 2.82
C GLU A 316 -19.71 32.62 3.38
N LYS A 317 -20.44 32.16 4.41
CA LYS A 317 -21.44 32.99 5.10
C LYS A 317 -20.79 34.18 5.80
N GLU A 318 -19.70 33.96 6.53
CA GLU A 318 -18.94 35.04 7.19
C GLU A 318 -18.41 36.05 6.18
N ASN A 319 -17.86 35.59 5.04
CA ASN A 319 -17.40 36.50 3.99
C ASN A 319 -18.55 37.33 3.40
N LYS A 320 -19.75 36.76 3.21
CA LYS A 320 -20.93 37.54 2.77
C LYS A 320 -21.33 38.59 3.80
N ILE A 321 -21.30 38.25 5.09
CA ILE A 321 -21.57 39.20 6.17
C ILE A 321 -20.51 40.31 6.15
N ARG A 322 -19.23 39.96 6.02
CA ARG A 322 -18.12 40.93 5.96
C ARG A 322 -18.30 41.92 4.81
N LEU A 323 -18.58 41.43 3.60
CA LEU A 323 -18.86 42.28 2.44
C LEU A 323 -20.08 43.18 2.67
N GLY A 324 -21.12 42.67 3.35
CA GLY A 324 -22.28 43.47 3.74
C GLY A 324 -21.95 44.57 4.74
N VAL A 325 -21.08 44.28 5.73
CA VAL A 325 -20.60 45.28 6.69
C VAL A 325 -19.73 46.33 6.01
N GLU A 326 -18.81 45.92 5.13
CA GLU A 326 -17.97 46.83 4.33
C GLU A 326 -18.84 47.81 3.51
N ALA A 327 -19.83 47.30 2.77
CA ALA A 327 -20.75 48.14 2.00
C ALA A 327 -21.59 49.08 2.89
N PHE A 328 -22.02 48.62 4.07
CA PHE A 328 -22.73 49.46 5.03
C PHE A 328 -21.84 50.59 5.56
N LEU A 329 -20.58 50.30 5.89
CA LEU A 329 -19.63 51.30 6.35
C LEU A 329 -19.35 52.34 5.27
N GLU A 330 -19.17 51.94 4.01
CA GLU A 330 -19.05 52.87 2.87
C GLU A 330 -20.27 53.79 2.74
N GLU A 331 -21.49 53.26 2.94
CA GLU A 331 -22.71 54.07 2.93
C GLU A 331 -22.76 55.07 4.09
N VAL A 332 -22.33 54.66 5.28
CA VAL A 332 -22.23 55.53 6.46
C VAL A 332 -21.20 56.63 6.22
N GLU A 333 -20.02 56.31 5.70
CA GLU A 333 -18.99 57.29 5.35
C GLU A 333 -19.51 58.31 4.32
N SER A 334 -20.17 57.82 3.26
CA SER A 334 -20.81 58.67 2.26
C SER A 334 -21.83 59.62 2.90
N LYS A 335 -22.72 59.13 3.78
CA LYS A 335 -23.69 59.97 4.50
C LYS A 335 -23.00 60.95 5.47
N MET A 336 -21.97 60.52 6.20
CA MET A 336 -21.21 61.37 7.12
C MET A 336 -20.47 62.48 6.38
N SER A 337 -19.95 62.21 5.18
CA SER A 337 -19.28 63.21 4.34
C SER A 337 -20.20 64.39 3.97
N VAL A 338 -21.52 64.17 3.92
CA VAL A 338 -22.53 65.21 3.65
C VAL A 338 -22.99 65.92 4.93
N VAL A 339 -23.13 65.16 6.03
CA VAL A 339 -23.66 65.67 7.30
C VAL A 339 -22.62 66.49 8.07
N MET A 340 -21.36 66.06 8.11
CA MET A 340 -20.31 66.72 8.90
C MET A 340 -20.03 68.16 8.45
N PRO A 341 -19.90 68.48 7.16
CA PRO A 341 -19.74 69.87 6.70
C PRO A 341 -20.95 70.75 7.03
N ARG A 342 -22.16 70.18 7.01
CA ARG A 342 -23.37 70.92 7.39
C ARG A 342 -23.36 71.28 8.88
N ILE A 343 -22.95 70.35 9.74
CA ILE A 343 -22.82 70.61 11.19
C ILE A 343 -21.73 71.65 11.46
N GLN A 344 -20.56 71.51 10.83
CA GLN A 344 -19.45 72.47 10.98
C GLN A 344 -19.85 73.87 10.49
N GLY A 345 -20.51 73.98 9.33
CA GLY A 345 -21.01 75.27 8.82
C GLY A 345 -22.13 75.89 9.67
N ILE A 346 -22.87 75.10 10.47
CA ILE A 346 -23.81 75.64 11.48
C ILE A 346 -23.02 76.14 12.71
N GLN A 347 -21.99 75.41 13.15
CA GLN A 347 -21.14 75.81 14.28
C GLN A 347 -20.34 77.09 13.99
N GLU A 348 -19.77 77.23 12.79
CA GLU A 348 -19.04 78.43 12.37
C GLU A 348 -19.97 79.65 12.28
N ARG A 349 -21.17 79.49 11.71
CA ARG A 349 -22.18 80.54 11.70
C ARG A 349 -22.60 80.96 13.10
N ARG A 350 -22.74 80.00 14.02
CA ARG A 350 -23.03 80.29 15.43
C ARG A 350 -21.90 81.08 16.10
N LYS A 351 -20.64 80.66 15.92
CA LYS A 351 -19.46 81.39 16.44
C LYS A 351 -19.39 82.82 15.90
N LEU A 352 -19.59 82.99 14.59
CA LEU A 352 -19.61 84.32 13.96
C LEU A 352 -20.72 85.21 14.53
N CYS A 353 -21.92 84.66 14.74
CA CYS A 353 -23.02 85.39 15.37
C CYS A 353 -22.71 85.76 16.83
N GLU A 354 -22.07 84.88 17.60
CA GLU A 354 -21.64 85.15 18.98
C GLU A 354 -20.58 86.26 19.03
N GLU A 355 -19.59 86.24 18.12
CA GLU A 355 -18.55 87.27 17.98
C GLU A 355 -19.14 88.63 17.56
N LEU A 356 -20.03 88.65 16.57
CA LEU A 356 -20.73 89.88 16.14
C LEU A 356 -21.60 90.45 17.27
N TRP A 357 -22.26 89.59 18.04
CA TRP A 357 -23.02 89.99 19.21
C TRP A 357 -22.12 90.62 20.28
N HIS A 358 -20.99 89.98 20.60
CA HIS A 358 -20.02 90.49 21.57
C HIS A 358 -19.44 91.85 21.12
N SER A 359 -19.04 91.97 19.85
CA SER A 359 -18.54 93.23 19.28
C SER A 359 -19.58 94.36 19.35
N ARG A 360 -20.86 94.08 19.06
CA ARG A 360 -21.96 95.06 19.19
C ARG A 360 -22.18 95.49 20.64
N VAL A 361 -22.17 94.55 21.58
CA VAL A 361 -22.32 94.84 23.01
C VAL A 361 -21.15 95.68 23.51
N GLU A 362 -19.92 95.39 23.09
CA GLU A 362 -18.74 96.19 23.42
C GLU A 362 -18.79 97.59 22.81
N ALA A 363 -19.23 97.72 21.56
CA ALA A 363 -19.43 99.02 20.92
C ALA A 363 -20.46 99.86 21.70
N LEU A 364 -21.59 99.28 22.09
CA LEU A 364 -22.61 99.94 22.92
C LEU A 364 -22.07 100.32 24.29
N ARG A 365 -21.32 99.43 24.96
CA ARG A 365 -20.65 99.73 26.24
C ARG A 365 -19.66 100.89 26.09
N SER A 366 -18.89 100.93 25.01
CA SER A 366 -17.94 102.01 24.74
C SER A 366 -18.64 103.35 24.46
N GLN A 367 -19.78 103.33 23.76
CA GLN A 367 -20.60 104.52 23.54
C GLN A 367 -21.23 105.01 24.85
N PHE A 368 -21.71 104.10 25.70
CA PHE A 368 -22.26 104.42 27.00
C PHE A 368 -21.21 105.02 27.93
N ARG A 369 -19.98 104.47 27.97
CA ARG A 369 -18.85 105.08 28.69
C ARG A 369 -18.55 106.49 28.19
N ARG A 370 -18.38 106.68 26.88
CA ARG A 370 -18.15 108.03 26.31
C ARG A 370 -19.31 109.01 26.56
N ALA A 371 -20.54 108.52 26.73
CA ALA A 371 -21.67 109.35 27.10
C ALA A 371 -21.62 109.70 28.59
N SER A 372 -21.29 108.73 29.45
CA SER A 372 -21.07 108.91 30.88
C SER A 372 -19.93 109.90 31.15
N ASP A 373 -18.76 109.71 30.51
CA ASP A 373 -17.61 110.60 30.63
C ASP A 373 -17.99 112.04 30.21
N ARG A 374 -18.78 112.19 29.14
CA ARG A 374 -19.27 113.51 28.69
C ARG A 374 -20.25 114.17 29.66
N ILE A 375 -21.05 113.37 30.37
CA ILE A 375 -21.94 113.87 31.42
C ILE A 375 -21.10 114.27 32.64
N GLU A 376 -20.17 113.43 33.07
CA GLU A 376 -19.22 113.72 34.15
C GLU A 376 -18.43 115.01 33.87
N SER A 377 -17.83 115.16 32.68
CA SER A 377 -17.12 116.39 32.30
C SER A 377 -18.01 117.64 32.18
N LYS A 378 -19.33 117.47 32.05
CA LYS A 378 -20.29 118.59 32.08
C LYS A 378 -20.71 118.93 33.50
N VAL A 379 -20.86 117.93 34.36
CA VAL A 379 -21.11 118.10 35.79
C VAL A 379 -19.90 118.76 36.46
N GLU A 380 -18.68 118.31 36.15
CA GLU A 380 -17.44 118.92 36.64
C GLU A 380 -17.31 120.39 36.22
N ARG A 381 -17.66 120.72 34.96
CA ARG A 381 -17.68 122.11 34.50
C ARG A 381 -18.75 122.96 35.17
N ALA A 382 -19.96 122.42 35.35
CA ALA A 382 -21.02 123.14 36.05
C ALA A 382 -20.69 123.36 37.54
N LEU A 383 -19.97 122.42 38.17
CA LEU A 383 -19.43 122.58 39.53
C LEU A 383 -18.32 123.65 39.58
N ALA A 384 -17.43 123.69 38.59
CA ALA A 384 -16.42 124.73 38.48
C ALA A 384 -17.01 126.14 38.25
N GLU A 385 -18.06 126.24 37.41
CA GLU A 385 -18.80 127.50 37.19
C GLU A 385 -19.58 127.94 38.46
N LEU A 386 -20.05 127.00 39.27
CA LEU A 386 -20.66 127.28 40.58
C LEU A 386 -19.63 127.77 41.61
N ASP A 387 -18.41 127.24 41.58
CA ASP A 387 -17.32 127.70 42.45
C ASP A 387 -16.79 129.09 42.03
N GLU A 388 -16.80 129.42 40.73
CA GLU A 388 -16.49 130.78 40.24
C GLU A 388 -17.57 131.80 40.66
N LEU A 389 -18.86 131.43 40.63
CA LEU A 389 -19.96 132.30 41.08
C LEU A 389 -19.99 132.53 42.59
N ARG A 390 -19.49 131.58 43.40
CA ARG A 390 -19.28 131.78 44.85
C ARG A 390 -18.12 132.72 45.17
N SER A 391 -17.16 132.89 44.26
CA SER A 391 -16.03 133.81 44.47
C SER A 391 -16.37 135.28 44.19
N THR A 392 -17.54 135.56 43.59
CA THR A 392 -17.99 136.91 43.22
C THR A 392 -19.07 137.50 44.14
N GLU A 393 -19.45 136.81 45.23
CA GLU A 393 -20.41 137.33 46.24
C GLU A 393 -19.72 137.86 47.53
N ASP A 394 -18.38 137.89 47.60
CA ASP A 394 -17.60 138.34 48.77
C ASP A 394 -16.77 139.64 48.56
N GLU A 395 -17.05 140.45 47.53
CA GLU A 395 -16.61 141.86 47.40
C GLU A 395 -17.78 142.77 47.04
#